data_AF-A0AA96M9L6-F1
#
_entry.id   AF-A0AA96M9L6-F1
#
_cell.length_a   1.000
_cell.length_b   1.000
_cell.length_c   1.000
_cell.angle_alpha   90.00
_cell.angle_beta   90.00
_cell.angle_gamma   90.00
#
_symmetry.space_group_name_H-M   'P 1'
#
loop_
_entity.id
_entity.type
_entity.pdbx_description
1 polymer ?
#
loop_
_entity_poly.entity_id
_entity_poly.type
_entity_poly.pdbx_seq_one_letter_code
_entity_poly.pdbx_strand_id
1 'polypeptide(L)'
;MNKEGGSEEANAAVKEAEALLIDVPVGEDVGQYPAEAVEVLKAAIETAKEVLEHSATQAQIDAAKATLEAAITAFEAAVNKEGGSEEANAAVKEAEALLVDVPVGEDVGQYPAEAVEVLKAAIEAAKEVLEHPATQAQIDAAKATLEAAVATFEAVVNKEGGSEEANAAVKEAEAC
;
A
#
# COMPACT_ATOMS: atom_id res chain seq x y z
N MET A 1 -36.92 32.63 8.51
CA MET A 1 -37.67 31.44 8.97
C MET A 1 -37.25 30.24 8.12
N ASN A 2 -35.96 29.92 8.07
CA ASN A 2 -35.44 28.88 7.15
C ASN A 2 -35.05 27.58 7.88
N LYS A 3 -35.47 27.45 9.16
CA LYS A 3 -35.04 26.37 10.06
C LYS A 3 -35.46 24.98 9.61
N GLU A 4 -36.66 24.84 9.05
CA GLU A 4 -37.16 23.54 8.57
C GLU A 4 -36.41 23.06 7.33
N GLY A 5 -36.21 23.93 6.32
CA GLY A 5 -35.54 23.55 5.07
C GLY A 5 -34.10 23.07 5.27
N GLY A 6 -33.29 23.79 6.06
CA GLY A 6 -31.91 23.37 6.27
C GLY A 6 -31.76 22.10 7.12
N SER A 7 -32.68 21.84 8.04
CA SER A 7 -32.69 20.58 8.81
C SER A 7 -33.05 19.37 7.95
N GLU A 8 -33.94 19.54 6.97
CA GLU A 8 -34.32 18.48 6.04
C GLU A 8 -33.17 18.12 5.09
N GLU A 9 -32.48 19.13 4.57
CA GLU A 9 -31.29 18.96 3.73
C GLU A 9 -30.12 18.30 4.48
N ALA A 10 -29.87 18.70 5.73
CA ALA A 10 -28.84 18.07 6.56
C ALA A 10 -29.18 16.59 6.87
N ASN A 11 -30.46 16.28 7.10
CA ASN A 11 -30.91 14.89 7.30
C ASN A 11 -30.78 14.06 6.00
N ALA A 12 -30.96 14.67 4.83
CA ALA A 12 -30.70 14.02 3.55
C ALA A 12 -29.21 13.70 3.37
N ALA A 13 -28.32 14.65 3.67
CA ALA A 13 -26.86 14.45 3.62
C ALA A 13 -26.40 13.34 4.59
N VAL A 14 -27.00 13.26 5.79
CA VAL A 14 -26.74 12.15 6.73
C VAL A 14 -27.10 10.80 6.12
N LYS A 15 -28.27 10.68 5.51
CA LYS A 15 -28.70 9.41 4.87
C LYS A 15 -27.81 9.02 3.70
N GLU A 16 -27.37 9.99 2.91
CA GLU A 16 -26.42 9.77 1.81
C GLU A 16 -25.08 9.24 2.34
N ALA A 17 -24.52 9.89 3.35
CA ALA A 17 -23.29 9.45 4.00
C ALA A 17 -23.41 8.05 4.63
N GLU A 18 -24.54 7.74 5.27
CA GLU A 18 -24.82 6.40 5.79
C GLU A 18 -24.89 5.35 4.66
N ALA A 19 -25.51 5.70 3.53
CA ALA A 19 -25.62 4.81 2.38
C ALA A 19 -24.25 4.48 1.76
N LEU A 20 -23.32 5.44 1.75
CA LEU A 20 -21.94 5.23 1.29
C LEU A 20 -21.16 4.23 2.16
N LEU A 21 -21.54 4.05 3.43
CA LEU A 21 -20.90 3.11 4.34
C LEU A 21 -21.51 1.69 4.29
N ILE A 22 -22.59 1.48 3.53
CA ILE A 22 -23.20 0.17 3.38
C ILE A 22 -22.35 -0.67 2.42
N ASP A 23 -21.92 -1.85 2.88
CA ASP A 23 -21.12 -2.80 2.11
C ASP A 23 -19.83 -2.19 1.50
N VAL A 24 -19.31 -1.12 2.11
CA VAL A 24 -18.05 -0.51 1.68
C VAL A 24 -16.91 -1.54 1.84
N PRO A 25 -16.18 -1.86 0.77
CA PRO A 25 -15.04 -2.76 0.86
C PRO A 25 -13.89 -2.03 1.56
N VAL A 26 -13.52 -2.46 2.77
CA VAL A 26 -12.46 -1.82 3.57
C VAL A 26 -11.17 -2.62 3.51
N GLY A 27 -10.06 -1.94 3.23
CA GLY A 27 -8.72 -2.52 3.26
C GLY A 27 -7.72 -1.73 2.42
N GLU A 28 -6.65 -2.40 1.99
CA GLU A 28 -5.50 -1.80 1.31
C GLU A 28 -5.45 -2.10 -0.19
N ASP A 29 -6.32 -2.98 -0.70
CA ASP A 29 -6.32 -3.34 -2.12
C ASP A 29 -7.01 -2.29 -2.98
N VAL A 30 -6.74 -2.33 -4.28
CA VAL A 30 -7.36 -1.46 -5.28
C VAL A 30 -8.89 -1.60 -5.23
N GLY A 31 -9.58 -0.45 -5.25
CA GLY A 31 -11.02 -0.36 -5.17
C GLY A 31 -11.59 -0.47 -3.75
N GLN A 32 -10.76 -0.75 -2.75
CA GLN A 32 -11.15 -0.69 -1.34
C GLN A 32 -10.95 0.72 -0.77
N TYR A 33 -11.60 0.99 0.36
CA TYR A 33 -11.46 2.23 1.12
C TYR A 33 -10.58 2.00 2.34
N PRO A 34 -9.64 2.91 2.65
CA PRO A 34 -8.87 2.87 3.87
C PRO A 34 -9.77 2.92 5.10
N ALA A 35 -9.43 2.14 6.13
CA ALA A 35 -10.17 2.12 7.40
C ALA A 35 -10.26 3.52 8.03
N GLU A 36 -9.20 4.32 7.92
CA GLU A 36 -9.20 5.71 8.42
C GLU A 36 -10.25 6.58 7.72
N ALA A 37 -10.41 6.46 6.40
CA ALA A 37 -11.41 7.24 5.65
C ALA A 37 -12.85 6.89 6.08
N VAL A 38 -13.11 5.59 6.33
CA VAL A 38 -14.39 5.11 6.85
C VAL A 38 -14.68 5.70 8.23
N GLU A 39 -13.69 5.69 9.13
CA GLU A 39 -13.85 6.24 10.49
C GLU A 39 -14.06 7.76 10.50
N VAL A 40 -13.37 8.50 9.62
CA VAL A 40 -13.59 9.94 9.44
C VAL A 40 -15.01 10.23 8.99
N LEU A 41 -15.55 9.48 8.01
CA LEU A 41 -16.92 9.66 7.55
C LEU A 41 -17.95 9.31 8.65
N LYS A 42 -17.73 8.23 9.41
CA LYS A 42 -18.58 7.88 10.57
C LYS A 42 -18.61 8.98 11.61
N ALA A 43 -17.45 9.53 11.99
CA ALA A 43 -17.37 10.61 12.98
C ALA A 43 -18.09 11.88 12.49
N ALA A 44 -18.01 12.19 11.19
CA ALA A 44 -18.74 13.30 10.59
C ALA A 44 -20.27 13.07 10.62
N ILE A 45 -20.72 11.83 10.34
CA ILE A 45 -22.14 11.44 10.46
C ILE A 45 -22.63 11.60 11.90
N GLU A 46 -21.89 11.11 12.89
CA GLU A 46 -22.25 11.23 14.30
C GLU A 46 -22.35 12.70 14.73
N THR A 47 -21.37 13.51 14.36
CA THR A 47 -21.38 14.96 14.63
C THR A 47 -22.59 15.65 14.01
N ALA A 48 -22.95 15.31 12.76
CA ALA A 48 -24.11 15.87 12.09
C ALA A 48 -25.43 15.44 12.76
N LYS A 49 -25.54 14.17 13.19
CA LYS A 49 -26.68 13.67 13.94
C LYS A 49 -26.84 14.36 15.29
N GLU A 50 -25.77 14.54 16.05
CA GLU A 50 -25.82 15.24 17.34
C GLU A 50 -26.36 16.67 17.20
N VAL A 51 -25.96 17.38 16.14
CA VAL A 51 -26.47 18.73 15.83
C VAL A 51 -27.96 18.70 15.49
N LEU A 52 -28.44 17.67 14.80
CA LEU A 52 -29.85 17.53 14.42
C LEU A 52 -30.75 17.04 15.56
N GLU A 53 -30.21 16.28 16.52
CA GLU A 53 -30.95 15.78 17.68
C GLU A 53 -31.22 16.87 18.73
N HIS A 54 -30.41 17.93 18.78
CA HIS A 54 -30.53 19.02 19.72
C HIS A 54 -31.11 20.29 19.09
N SER A 55 -31.54 21.26 19.92
CA SER A 55 -31.95 22.58 19.44
C SER A 55 -30.75 23.37 18.88
N ALA A 56 -30.46 23.17 17.60
CA ALA A 56 -29.43 23.89 16.87
C ALA A 56 -29.96 25.18 16.23
N THR A 57 -29.05 26.12 15.99
CA THR A 57 -29.27 27.30 15.13
C THR A 57 -29.09 26.92 13.66
N GLN A 58 -29.65 27.72 12.74
CA GLN A 58 -29.46 27.48 11.31
C GLN A 58 -27.98 27.45 10.93
N ALA A 59 -27.18 28.35 11.50
CA ALA A 59 -25.74 28.40 11.26
C ALA A 59 -25.02 27.12 11.72
N GLN A 60 -25.45 26.49 12.81
CA GLN A 60 -24.90 25.22 13.26
C GLN A 60 -25.28 24.06 12.34
N ILE A 61 -26.53 24.04 11.85
CA ILE A 61 -27.00 23.04 10.89
C ILE A 61 -26.22 23.17 9.57
N ASP A 62 -26.08 24.39 9.06
CA ASP A 62 -25.33 24.67 7.82
C ASP A 62 -23.85 24.28 7.96
N ALA A 63 -23.23 24.55 9.11
CA ALA A 63 -21.84 24.17 9.38
C ALA A 63 -21.65 22.65 9.48
N ALA A 64 -22.57 21.96 10.13
CA ALA A 64 -22.56 20.49 10.24
C ALA A 64 -22.74 19.84 8.86
N LYS A 65 -23.69 20.35 8.06
CA LYS A 65 -23.90 19.92 6.67
C LYS A 65 -22.64 20.10 5.82
N ALA A 66 -22.03 21.28 5.83
CA ALA A 66 -20.81 21.55 5.07
C ALA A 66 -19.64 20.65 5.48
N THR A 67 -19.52 20.35 6.78
CA THR A 67 -18.51 19.42 7.31
C THR A 67 -18.76 18.00 6.83
N LEU A 68 -20.01 17.54 6.84
CA LEU A 68 -20.39 16.22 6.35
C LEU A 68 -20.17 16.08 4.84
N GLU A 69 -20.57 17.08 4.03
CA GLU A 69 -20.34 17.10 2.58
C GLU A 69 -18.85 17.06 2.23
N ALA A 70 -18.02 17.77 3.00
CA ALA A 70 -16.57 17.70 2.86
C ALA A 70 -16.02 16.31 3.21
N ALA A 71 -16.54 15.67 4.27
CA ALA A 71 -16.16 14.32 4.66
C ALA A 71 -16.59 13.28 3.61
N ILE A 72 -17.78 13.41 3.02
CA ILE A 72 -18.25 12.57 1.89
C ILE A 72 -17.29 12.71 0.71
N THR A 73 -16.99 13.94 0.30
CA THR A 73 -16.08 14.20 -0.83
C THR A 73 -14.69 13.61 -0.58
N ALA A 74 -14.16 13.78 0.64
CA ALA A 74 -12.88 13.22 1.03
C ALA A 74 -12.89 11.69 1.03
N PHE A 75 -13.98 11.09 1.53
CA PHE A 75 -14.18 9.65 1.55
C PHE A 75 -14.20 9.08 0.13
N GLU A 76 -15.02 9.63 -0.77
CA GLU A 76 -15.09 9.19 -2.17
C GLU A 76 -13.74 9.29 -2.89
N ALA A 77 -12.95 10.31 -2.57
CA ALA A 77 -11.61 10.50 -3.11
C ALA A 77 -10.56 9.55 -2.51
N ALA A 78 -10.83 8.97 -1.34
CA ALA A 78 -9.90 8.12 -0.60
C ALA A 78 -9.83 6.67 -1.09
N VAL A 79 -10.66 6.27 -2.07
CA VAL A 79 -10.58 4.94 -2.67
C VAL A 79 -9.16 4.63 -3.14
N ASN A 80 -8.67 3.44 -2.81
CA ASN A 80 -7.37 2.97 -3.25
C ASN A 80 -7.37 2.81 -4.77
N LYS A 81 -6.51 3.58 -5.44
CA LYS A 81 -6.39 3.56 -6.90
C LYS A 81 -5.28 2.63 -7.33
N GLU A 82 -5.47 2.04 -8.51
CA GLU A 82 -4.43 1.29 -9.21
C GLU A 82 -3.23 2.21 -9.50
N GLY A 83 -2.03 1.69 -9.25
CA GLY A 83 -0.77 2.38 -9.51
C GLY A 83 -0.23 2.14 -10.92
N GLY A 84 0.81 2.89 -11.29
CA GLY A 84 1.60 2.65 -12.50
C GLY A 84 2.60 1.52 -12.27
N SER A 85 2.71 0.61 -13.23
CA SER A 85 3.53 -0.60 -13.14
C SER A 85 4.73 -0.60 -14.08
N GLU A 86 4.91 0.47 -14.87
CA GLU A 86 5.92 0.56 -15.93
C GLU A 86 7.34 0.39 -15.39
N GLU A 87 7.70 1.13 -14.33
CA GLU A 87 9.02 1.08 -13.73
C GLU A 87 9.28 -0.24 -13.01
N ALA A 88 8.29 -0.83 -12.35
CA ALA A 88 8.42 -2.13 -11.69
C ALA A 88 8.58 -3.25 -12.73
N ASN A 89 7.82 -3.22 -13.82
CA ASN A 89 7.98 -4.14 -14.94
C ASN A 89 9.35 -4.03 -15.62
N ALA A 90 9.93 -2.83 -15.70
CA ALA A 90 11.27 -2.64 -16.20
C ALA A 90 12.31 -3.29 -15.26
N ALA A 91 12.19 -3.06 -13.95
CA ALA A 91 13.07 -3.66 -12.95
C ALA A 91 13.01 -5.20 -12.97
N VAL A 92 11.82 -5.78 -13.13
CA VAL A 92 11.65 -7.25 -13.30
C VAL A 92 12.44 -7.76 -14.50
N LYS A 93 12.32 -7.10 -15.66
CA LYS A 93 13.05 -7.50 -16.88
C LYS A 93 14.56 -7.39 -16.72
N GLU A 94 15.03 -6.35 -16.04
CA GLU A 94 16.45 -6.16 -15.75
C GLU A 94 16.98 -7.28 -14.84
N ALA A 95 16.23 -7.62 -13.77
CA ALA A 95 16.58 -8.71 -12.88
C ALA A 95 16.58 -10.09 -13.58
N GLU A 96 15.60 -10.35 -14.46
CA GLU A 96 15.58 -11.55 -15.29
C GLU A 96 16.80 -11.64 -16.21
N ALA A 97 17.23 -10.51 -16.80
CA ALA A 97 18.39 -10.45 -17.67
C ALA A 97 19.70 -10.77 -16.91
N LEU A 98 19.80 -10.45 -15.61
CA LEU A 98 20.96 -10.81 -14.78
C LEU A 98 21.11 -12.32 -14.57
N LEU A 99 20.01 -13.07 -14.66
CA LEU A 99 20.03 -14.53 -14.53
C LEU A 99 20.31 -15.24 -15.85
N VAL A 100 20.33 -14.53 -16.97
CA VAL A 100 20.67 -15.10 -18.28
C VAL A 100 22.16 -15.39 -18.31
N ASP A 101 22.53 -16.65 -18.60
CA ASP A 101 23.91 -17.11 -18.70
C ASP A 101 24.77 -16.86 -17.44
N VAL A 102 24.15 -16.74 -16.27
CA VAL A 102 24.89 -16.58 -15.01
C VAL A 102 25.74 -17.84 -14.74
N PRO A 103 27.07 -17.69 -14.54
CA PRO A 103 27.93 -18.81 -14.21
C PRO A 103 27.69 -19.21 -12.74
N VAL A 104 27.01 -20.33 -12.51
CA VAL A 104 26.67 -20.80 -11.15
C VAL A 104 27.71 -21.79 -10.64
N GLY A 105 28.16 -21.61 -9.40
CA GLY A 105 29.01 -22.55 -8.68
C GLY A 105 29.86 -21.88 -7.59
N GLU A 106 30.89 -22.58 -7.13
CA GLU A 106 31.75 -22.16 -6.01
C GLU A 106 33.07 -21.51 -6.46
N ASP A 107 33.39 -21.54 -7.76
CA ASP A 107 34.64 -20.96 -8.25
C ASP A 107 34.57 -19.42 -8.29
N VAL A 108 35.74 -18.79 -8.30
CA VAL A 108 35.87 -17.34 -8.43
C VAL A 108 35.26 -16.87 -9.76
N GLY A 109 34.47 -15.81 -9.69
CA GLY A 109 33.70 -15.25 -10.81
C GLY A 109 32.35 -15.95 -11.03
N GLN A 110 32.04 -17.01 -10.27
CA GLN A 110 30.73 -17.66 -10.29
C GLN A 110 29.83 -17.12 -9.17
N TYR A 111 28.53 -17.34 -9.32
CA TYR A 111 27.51 -16.98 -8.34
C TYR A 111 27.07 -18.22 -7.55
N PRO A 112 26.93 -18.12 -6.22
CA PRO A 112 26.35 -19.19 -5.42
C PRO A 112 24.94 -19.53 -5.90
N ALA A 113 24.60 -20.84 -5.93
CA ALA A 113 23.28 -21.29 -6.32
C ALA A 113 22.17 -20.70 -5.43
N GLU A 114 22.43 -20.54 -4.13
CA GLU A 114 21.50 -19.92 -3.19
C GLU A 114 21.14 -18.48 -3.58
N ALA A 115 22.13 -17.70 -4.04
CA ALA A 115 21.89 -16.32 -4.45
C ALA A 115 21.05 -16.21 -5.73
N VAL A 116 21.27 -17.12 -6.68
CA VAL A 116 20.43 -17.25 -7.88
C VAL A 116 18.98 -17.57 -7.49
N GLU A 117 18.77 -18.50 -6.55
CA GLU A 117 17.42 -18.86 -6.09
C GLU A 117 16.73 -17.73 -5.33
N VAL A 118 17.48 -16.97 -4.50
CA VAL A 118 16.96 -15.77 -3.83
C VAL A 118 16.52 -14.71 -4.85
N LEU A 119 17.33 -14.43 -5.88
CA LEU A 119 16.95 -13.46 -6.91
C LEU A 119 15.74 -13.94 -7.72
N LYS A 120 15.65 -15.23 -8.07
CA LYS A 120 14.47 -15.80 -8.73
C LYS A 120 13.21 -15.64 -7.87
N ALA A 121 13.30 -15.96 -6.58
CA ALA A 121 12.16 -15.81 -5.66
C ALA A 121 11.69 -14.36 -5.58
N ALA A 122 12.61 -13.38 -5.56
CA ALA A 122 12.27 -11.97 -5.58
C ALA A 122 11.61 -11.54 -6.91
N ILE A 123 12.08 -12.06 -8.05
CA ILE A 123 11.47 -11.81 -9.37
C ILE A 123 10.03 -12.34 -9.40
N GLU A 124 9.80 -13.56 -8.94
CA GLU A 124 8.45 -14.17 -8.96
C GLU A 124 7.50 -13.45 -7.99
N ALA A 125 7.96 -13.06 -6.80
CA ALA A 125 7.17 -12.25 -5.87
C ALA A 125 6.81 -10.87 -6.47
N ALA A 126 7.74 -10.23 -7.17
CA ALA A 126 7.45 -8.96 -7.85
C ALA A 126 6.44 -9.14 -8.99
N LYS A 127 6.53 -10.23 -9.76
CA LYS A 127 5.54 -10.55 -10.80
C LYS A 127 4.16 -10.80 -10.23
N GLU A 128 4.06 -11.56 -9.14
CA GLU A 128 2.77 -11.88 -8.50
C GLU A 128 2.00 -10.59 -8.12
N VAL A 129 2.71 -9.57 -7.62
CA VAL A 129 2.11 -8.25 -7.34
C VAL A 129 1.65 -7.54 -8.63
N LEU A 130 2.42 -7.67 -9.72
CA LEU A 130 2.13 -7.01 -11.01
C LEU A 130 1.12 -7.76 -11.89
N GLU A 131 0.80 -9.02 -11.56
CA GLU A 131 -0.23 -9.81 -12.25
C GLU A 131 -1.67 -9.39 -11.88
N HIS A 132 -1.82 -8.62 -10.81
CA HIS A 132 -3.10 -8.14 -10.30
C HIS A 132 -3.11 -6.61 -10.15
N PRO A 133 -4.29 -5.96 -10.17
CA PRO A 133 -4.38 -4.54 -9.84
C PRO A 133 -3.82 -4.28 -8.44
N ALA A 134 -2.76 -3.49 -8.38
CA ALA A 134 -2.06 -3.16 -7.15
C ALA A 134 -2.01 -1.64 -6.97
N THR A 135 -1.99 -1.20 -5.72
CA THR A 135 -1.77 0.21 -5.39
C THR A 135 -0.32 0.61 -5.68
N GLN A 136 -0.08 1.91 -5.87
CA GLN A 136 1.29 2.40 -6.08
C GLN A 136 2.23 1.97 -4.94
N ALA A 137 1.76 1.98 -3.69
CA ALA A 137 2.55 1.56 -2.54
C ALA A 137 2.95 0.08 -2.60
N GLN A 138 2.04 -0.81 -3.02
CA GLN A 138 2.34 -2.24 -3.21
C GLN A 138 3.34 -2.44 -4.36
N ILE A 139 3.17 -1.74 -5.48
CA ILE A 139 4.08 -1.80 -6.63
C ILE A 139 5.48 -1.30 -6.24
N ASP A 140 5.56 -0.16 -5.55
CA ASP A 140 6.84 0.42 -5.10
C ASP A 140 7.55 -0.50 -4.09
N ALA A 141 6.81 -1.13 -3.18
CA ALA A 141 7.36 -2.09 -2.22
C ALA A 141 7.91 -3.35 -2.92
N ALA A 142 7.19 -3.88 -3.91
CA ALA A 142 7.66 -5.00 -4.72
C ALA A 142 8.93 -4.64 -5.49
N LYS A 143 8.96 -3.46 -6.13
CA LYS A 143 10.14 -2.94 -6.83
C LYS A 143 11.34 -2.78 -5.90
N ALA A 144 11.16 -2.14 -4.74
CA ALA A 144 12.24 -1.94 -3.78
C ALA A 144 12.81 -3.28 -3.24
N THR A 145 11.94 -4.26 -3.01
CA THR A 145 12.35 -5.61 -2.59
C THR A 145 13.18 -6.30 -3.68
N LEU A 146 12.75 -6.20 -4.95
CA LEU A 146 13.49 -6.73 -6.08
C LEU A 146 14.86 -6.05 -6.26
N GLU A 147 14.91 -4.72 -6.18
CA GLU A 147 16.17 -3.96 -6.29
C GLU A 147 17.15 -4.33 -5.18
N ALA A 148 16.68 -4.54 -3.95
CA ALA A 148 17.50 -5.02 -2.85
C ALA A 148 18.05 -6.45 -3.09
N ALA A 149 17.23 -7.33 -3.67
CA ALA A 149 17.66 -8.68 -4.05
C ALA A 149 18.71 -8.64 -5.17
N VAL A 150 18.53 -7.78 -6.18
CA VAL A 150 19.51 -7.55 -7.25
C VAL A 150 20.84 -7.04 -6.67
N ALA A 151 20.81 -6.03 -5.82
CA ALA A 151 22.02 -5.49 -5.19
C ALA A 151 22.76 -6.55 -4.35
N THR A 152 22.01 -7.39 -3.63
CA THR A 152 22.57 -8.51 -2.87
C THR A 152 23.19 -9.55 -3.80
N PHE A 153 22.50 -9.90 -4.88
CA PHE A 153 22.97 -10.85 -5.88
C PHE A 153 24.29 -10.41 -6.51
N GLU A 154 24.41 -9.15 -6.93
CA GLU A 154 25.65 -8.61 -7.50
C GLU A 154 26.81 -8.55 -6.48
N ALA A 155 26.50 -8.42 -5.19
CA ALA A 155 27.51 -8.36 -4.13
C ALA A 155 28.13 -9.73 -3.82
N VAL A 156 27.39 -10.83 -4.02
CA VAL A 156 27.80 -12.18 -3.61
C VAL A 156 28.58 -12.96 -4.68
N VAL A 157 28.93 -12.35 -5.81
CA VAL A 157 29.83 -12.99 -6.79
C VAL A 157 31.10 -13.45 -6.08
N ASN A 158 31.50 -14.71 -6.29
CA ASN A 158 32.68 -15.29 -5.64
C ASN A 158 33.91 -14.50 -6.09
N LYS A 159 34.51 -13.71 -5.19
CA LYS A 159 35.71 -12.91 -5.51
C LYS A 159 36.96 -13.64 -5.05
N GLU A 160 38.04 -13.47 -5.82
CA GLU A 160 39.38 -13.99 -5.49
C GLU A 160 39.81 -13.40 -4.14
N GLY A 161 39.83 -14.23 -3.09
CA GLY A 161 40.10 -13.84 -1.70
C GLY A 161 38.94 -13.99 -0.70
N GLY A 162 37.74 -14.37 -1.13
CA GLY A 162 36.53 -14.41 -0.29
C GLY A 162 36.28 -15.65 0.57
N SER A 163 37.24 -16.58 0.71
CA SER A 163 37.00 -17.81 1.51
C SER A 163 37.24 -17.66 3.02
N GLU A 164 37.60 -16.49 3.53
CA GLU A 164 37.91 -16.32 4.97
C GLU A 164 37.00 -15.34 5.74
N GLU A 165 36.16 -14.53 5.09
CA GLU A 165 35.32 -13.54 5.81
C GLU A 165 33.81 -13.78 5.73
N ALA A 166 33.32 -14.67 4.85
CA ALA A 166 31.89 -15.00 4.78
C ALA A 166 31.43 -16.02 5.84
N ASN A 167 32.35 -16.70 6.55
CA ASN A 167 32.01 -17.72 7.56
C ASN A 167 32.32 -17.32 9.02
N ALA A 168 32.59 -16.04 9.29
CA ALA A 168 32.87 -15.56 10.65
C ALA A 168 31.67 -14.87 11.36
N ALA A 169 30.55 -14.63 10.68
CA ALA A 169 29.43 -13.87 11.26
C ALA A 169 28.20 -14.70 11.69
N VAL A 170 28.26 -16.04 11.70
CA VAL A 170 27.13 -16.89 12.17
C VAL A 170 27.53 -17.83 13.34
N LYS A 171 28.71 -17.65 13.94
CA LYS A 171 29.15 -18.51 15.07
C LYS A 171 29.64 -17.78 16.33
N GLU A 172 29.10 -16.61 16.62
CA GLU A 172 29.28 -16.00 17.95
C GLU A 172 28.00 -15.35 18.49
N ALA A 173 26.90 -16.10 18.49
CA ALA A 173 25.68 -15.76 19.24
C ALA A 173 25.09 -16.94 20.04
N GLU A 174 25.81 -18.06 20.18
CA GLU A 174 25.44 -19.18 21.05
C GLU A 174 26.63 -19.66 21.91
N ALA A 175 27.37 -18.73 22.51
CA ALA A 175 28.29 -19.05 23.60
C ALA A 175 28.66 -17.80 24.42
N CYS A 176 27.68 -17.17 25.07
CA CYS A 176 27.85 -16.57 26.40
C CYS A 176 26.49 -16.22 27.02
#